data_AF-A0A395S204-F1
#
_entry.id   AF-A0A395S204-F1
#
_cell.length_a   1.000
_cell.length_b   1.000
_cell.length_c   1.000
_cell.angle_alpha   90.00
_cell.angle_beta   90.00
_cell.angle_gamma   90.00
#
_symmetry.space_group_name_H-M   'P 1'
#
loop_
_entity.id
_entity.type
_entity.pdbx_description
1 polymer ?
#
loop_
_entity_poly.entity_id
_entity_poly.type
_entity_poly.pdbx_seq_one_letter_code
_entity_poly.pdbx_strand_id
1 'polypeptide(L)'
;MSDQNSKPTPVSFLSSPRIDDDEIDHPDHILWQCRPATQPKPTFMDKIRGKEEPCKRINYMENDVCNGCSAKRGVGALAMAREAMIIGELIAFDVHGNEIWRYDVV
;
A
#
# COMPACT_ATOMS: atom_id res chain seq x y z
N MET A 1 -46.20 -45.46 18.40
CA MET A 1 -46.65 -44.52 19.45
C MET A 1 -45.46 -44.20 20.32
N SER A 2 -45.26 -42.89 20.54
CA SER A 2 -44.37 -42.24 21.50
C SER A 2 -42.91 -42.04 21.08
N ASP A 3 -42.73 -40.90 20.40
CA ASP A 3 -41.52 -40.10 20.24
C ASP A 3 -40.76 -39.88 21.56
N GLN A 4 -39.43 -39.93 21.50
CA GLN A 4 -38.58 -39.21 22.45
C GLN A 4 -37.75 -38.17 21.71
N ASN A 5 -38.25 -36.95 21.88
CA ASN A 5 -37.73 -35.68 21.45
C ASN A 5 -36.71 -35.19 22.49
N SER A 6 -35.45 -34.95 22.10
CA SER A 6 -34.54 -34.04 22.83
C SER A 6 -33.49 -33.51 21.85
N LYS A 7 -33.64 -32.22 21.56
CA LYS A 7 -32.90 -31.41 20.59
C LYS A 7 -31.38 -31.41 20.86
N PRO A 8 -30.53 -31.43 19.83
CA PRO A 8 -29.15 -30.98 19.99
C PRO A 8 -29.15 -29.46 20.22
N THR A 9 -28.52 -29.04 21.31
CA THR A 9 -28.23 -27.63 21.62
C THR A 9 -27.44 -27.03 20.46
N PRO A 10 -27.80 -25.84 19.94
CA PRO A 10 -26.97 -25.19 18.95
C PRO A 10 -25.68 -24.77 19.66
N VAL A 11 -24.57 -25.35 19.23
CA VAL A 11 -23.24 -24.83 19.57
C VAL A 11 -23.22 -23.42 18.98
N SER A 12 -23.33 -22.42 19.85
CA SER A 12 -23.14 -21.03 19.47
C SER A 12 -21.69 -20.91 19.01
N PHE A 13 -21.48 -21.13 17.71
CA PHE A 13 -20.32 -20.60 17.02
C PHE A 13 -20.40 -19.10 17.24
N LEU A 14 -19.68 -18.63 18.27
CA LEU A 14 -19.23 -17.26 18.33
C LEU A 14 -18.52 -17.05 17.01
N SER A 15 -19.23 -16.44 16.07
CA SER A 15 -18.62 -15.81 14.93
C SER A 15 -17.68 -14.80 15.54
N SER A 16 -16.40 -15.19 15.69
CA SER A 16 -15.34 -14.23 15.89
C SER A 16 -15.61 -13.12 14.88
N PRO A 17 -15.52 -11.84 15.28
CA PRO A 17 -15.55 -10.77 14.31
C PRO A 17 -14.50 -11.16 13.28
N ARG A 18 -14.93 -11.33 12.02
CA ARG A 18 -13.98 -11.15 10.93
C ARG A 18 -13.50 -9.73 11.18
N ILE A 19 -12.28 -9.62 11.66
CA ILE A 19 -11.51 -8.42 11.43
C ILE A 19 -11.44 -8.46 9.92
N ASP A 20 -12.37 -7.75 9.27
CA ASP A 20 -12.15 -7.30 7.93
C ASP A 20 -10.78 -6.62 8.06
N ASP A 21 -9.76 -7.26 7.48
CA ASP A 21 -8.51 -6.62 7.19
C ASP A 21 -8.90 -5.48 6.24
N ASP A 22 -9.46 -4.41 6.81
CA ASP A 22 -9.57 -3.11 6.21
C ASP A 22 -8.12 -2.76 5.94
N GLU A 23 -7.66 -3.16 4.74
CA GLU A 23 -6.82 -2.34 3.90
C GLU A 23 -7.12 -0.91 4.33
N ILE A 24 -6.21 -0.31 5.09
CA ILE A 24 -6.39 1.03 5.61
C ILE A 24 -6.30 1.92 4.38
N ASP A 25 -7.37 1.97 3.60
CA ASP A 25 -7.49 2.85 2.47
C ASP A 25 -7.76 4.20 3.11
N HIS A 26 -6.68 4.97 3.28
CA HIS A 26 -6.81 6.34 3.72
C HIS A 26 -7.60 7.06 2.62
N PRO A 27 -8.79 7.62 2.90
CA PRO A 27 -9.70 8.13 1.87
C PRO A 27 -9.06 9.22 0.99
N ASP A 28 -8.05 9.89 1.52
CA ASP A 28 -7.30 10.92 0.82
C ASP A 28 -6.12 10.39 -0.03
N HIS A 29 -5.80 9.09 0.02
CA HIS A 29 -4.70 8.50 -0.74
C HIS A 29 -5.07 8.31 -2.23
N ILE A 30 -4.90 9.39 -2.99
CA ILE A 30 -5.25 9.43 -4.42
C ILE A 30 -4.04 9.59 -5.35
N LEU A 31 -2.87 9.93 -4.79
CA LEU A 31 -1.62 10.14 -5.51
C LEU A 31 -0.49 9.33 -4.87
N TRP A 32 0.53 9.00 -5.66
CA TRP A 32 1.79 8.45 -5.16
C TRP A 32 3.00 9.12 -5.80
N GLN A 33 4.07 9.29 -5.03
CA GLN A 33 5.37 9.71 -5.53
C GLN A 33 6.25 8.52 -5.86
N CYS A 34 6.78 8.51 -7.08
CA CYS A 34 7.77 7.52 -7.48
C CYS A 34 9.05 7.68 -6.66
N ARG A 35 9.54 6.56 -6.12
CA ARG A 35 10.86 6.43 -5.49
C ARG A 35 11.44 5.07 -5.89
N PRO A 36 12.10 4.96 -7.05
CA PRO A 36 12.57 3.68 -7.55
C PRO A 36 13.62 3.11 -6.59
N ALA A 37 13.29 2.01 -5.91
CA ALA A 37 14.16 1.32 -4.94
C ALA A 37 15.48 0.86 -5.56
N THR A 38 15.50 0.61 -6.88
CA THR A 38 16.65 0.14 -7.64
C THR A 38 17.60 1.27 -8.06
N GLN A 39 17.33 2.53 -7.74
CA GLN A 39 18.31 3.57 -8.02
C GLN A 39 19.35 3.63 -6.89
N PRO A 40 20.60 3.15 -7.13
CA PRO A 40 21.66 3.39 -6.17
C PRO A 40 21.75 4.89 -5.92
N LYS A 41 21.85 5.27 -4.63
CA LYS A 41 22.11 6.66 -4.25
C LYS A 41 23.21 7.20 -5.15
N PRO A 42 23.00 8.31 -5.88
CA PRO A 42 23.99 8.81 -6.81
C PRO A 42 25.31 8.99 -6.07
N THR A 43 26.36 8.29 -6.51
CA THR A 43 27.69 8.50 -5.95
C THR A 43 28.14 9.92 -6.24
N PHE A 44 29.15 10.40 -5.51
CA PHE A 44 29.74 11.72 -5.79
C PHE A 44 30.17 11.85 -7.27
N MET A 45 30.70 10.77 -7.86
CA MET A 45 31.07 10.72 -9.27
C MET A 45 29.86 10.73 -10.21
N ASP A 46 28.74 10.10 -9.83
CA ASP A 46 27.50 10.16 -10.62
C ASP A 46 26.97 11.60 -10.70
N LYS A 47 27.03 12.36 -9.60
CA LYS A 47 26.62 13.77 -9.57
C LYS A 47 27.49 14.66 -10.44
N ILE A 48 28.81 14.45 -10.41
CA ILE A 48 29.76 15.18 -11.28
C ILE A 48 29.53 14.83 -12.75
N ARG A 49 29.17 13.58 -13.05
CA ARG A 49 28.85 13.12 -14.42
C ARG A 49 27.45 13.53 -14.89
N GLY A 50 26.70 14.29 -14.08
CA GLY A 50 25.37 14.76 -14.43
C GLY A 50 24.30 13.66 -14.44
N LYS A 51 24.50 12.53 -13.73
CA LYS A 51 23.41 11.57 -13.52
C LYS A 51 22.32 12.24 -12.69
N GLU A 52 21.12 12.24 -13.25
CA GLU A 52 19.97 12.92 -12.69
C GLU A 52 19.57 12.34 -11.33
N GLU A 53 19.04 13.22 -10.48
CA GLU A 53 18.41 12.84 -9.22
C GLU A 53 17.36 11.74 -9.44
N PRO A 54 17.16 10.86 -8.45
CA PRO A 54 16.16 9.81 -8.59
C PRO A 54 14.78 10.38 -8.88
N CYS A 55 14.02 9.68 -9.73
CA CYS A 55 12.69 10.10 -10.14
C CYS A 55 11.83 10.37 -8.89
N LYS A 56 11.15 11.52 -8.88
CA LYS A 56 10.24 11.99 -7.82
C LYS A 56 8.88 12.40 -8.38
N ARG A 57 8.51 11.85 -9.55
CA ARG A 57 7.27 12.20 -10.23
C ARG A 57 6.07 11.72 -9.43
N ILE A 58 5.04 12.55 -9.38
CA ILE A 58 3.76 12.25 -8.76
C ILE A 58 2.84 11.65 -9.81
N ASN A 59 2.15 10.56 -9.48
CA ASN A 59 1.23 9.86 -10.35
C ASN A 59 -0.08 9.57 -9.59
N TYR A 60 -1.18 9.34 -10.32
CA TYR A 60 -2.43 8.88 -9.71
C TYR A 60 -2.32 7.43 -9.25
N MET A 61 -3.04 7.07 -8.18
CA MET A 61 -3.03 5.71 -7.63
C MET A 61 -3.48 4.64 -8.63
N GLU A 62 -4.39 4.97 -9.54
CA GLU A 62 -4.84 4.12 -10.66
C GLU A 62 -3.69 3.67 -11.58
N ASN A 63 -2.58 4.42 -11.63
CA ASN A 63 -1.43 4.08 -12.44
C ASN A 63 -0.35 3.46 -11.57
N ASP A 64 -0.11 2.16 -11.72
CA ASP A 64 0.97 1.44 -11.03
C ASP A 64 2.34 1.65 -11.69
N VAL A 65 2.41 2.31 -12.85
CA VAL A 65 3.66 2.66 -13.55
C VAL A 65 3.88 4.17 -13.53
N CYS A 66 5.10 4.59 -13.21
CA CYS A 66 5.49 6.00 -13.21
C CYS A 66 5.54 6.56 -14.63
N ASN A 67 4.79 7.63 -14.89
CA ASN A 67 4.76 8.32 -16.19
C ASN A 67 6.06 9.08 -16.55
N GLY A 68 7.03 9.11 -15.64
CA GLY A 68 8.32 9.79 -15.84
C GLY A 68 9.47 8.85 -16.16
N CYS A 69 9.61 7.77 -15.39
CA CYS A 69 10.73 6.84 -15.51
C CYS A 69 10.30 5.41 -15.87
N SER A 70 9.01 5.19 -16.12
CA SER A 70 8.42 3.87 -16.43
C SER A 70 8.68 2.79 -15.38
N ALA A 71 9.12 3.16 -14.18
CA ALA A 71 9.28 2.24 -13.07
C ALA A 71 7.91 1.88 -12.49
N LYS A 72 7.70 0.60 -12.20
CA LYS A 72 6.54 0.14 -11.42
C LYS A 72 6.61 0.71 -9.99
N ARG A 73 5.46 1.07 -9.43
CA ARG A 73 5.29 1.41 -8.02
C ARG A 73 5.79 0.25 -7.18
N GLY A 74 6.57 0.59 -6.16
CA GLY A 74 7.29 -0.38 -5.35
C GLY A 74 7.55 0.17 -3.96
N VAL A 75 8.07 -0.70 -3.09
CA VAL A 75 8.41 -0.35 -1.71
C VAL A 75 9.25 0.93 -1.67
N GLY A 76 8.84 1.86 -0.80
CA GLY A 76 9.41 3.19 -0.67
C GLY A 76 8.69 4.29 -1.45
N ALA A 77 7.70 3.96 -2.28
CA ALA A 77 6.80 4.95 -2.88
C ALA A 77 6.04 5.71 -1.77
N LEU A 78 5.84 7.02 -1.95
CA LEU A 78 5.15 7.83 -0.94
C LEU A 78 3.68 7.99 -1.30
N ALA A 79 2.79 7.73 -0.36
CA ALA A 79 1.38 8.01 -0.47
C ALA A 79 1.15 9.51 -0.32
N MET A 80 0.30 10.08 -1.18
CA MET A 80 0.04 11.50 -1.20
C MET A 80 -1.45 11.83 -1.28
N ALA A 81 -1.85 12.88 -0.57
CA ALA A 81 -3.15 13.51 -0.66
C ALA A 81 -3.27 14.41 -1.90
N ARG A 82 -4.49 14.89 -2.18
CA ARG A 82 -4.80 15.75 -3.34
C ARG A 82 -3.93 17.00 -3.41
N GLU A 83 -3.58 17.58 -2.26
CA GLU A 83 -2.76 18.77 -2.12
C GLU A 83 -1.26 18.49 -2.32
N ALA A 84 -0.88 17.29 -2.77
CA ALA A 84 0.49 16.81 -2.83
C ALA A 84 1.19 16.83 -1.45
N MET A 85 0.41 16.60 -0.39
CA MET A 85 0.92 16.33 0.95
C MET A 85 1.27 14.85 1.09
N ILE A 86 2.43 14.53 1.65
CA ILE A 86 2.81 13.14 1.96
C ILE A 86 2.00 12.69 3.18
N ILE A 87 1.32 11.55 3.06
CA ILE A 87 0.47 10.98 4.10
C ILE A 87 0.89 9.54 4.48
N GLY A 88 1.88 8.98 3.80
CA GLY A 88 2.35 7.62 4.08
C GLY A 88 3.40 7.10 3.11
N GLU A 89 3.72 5.81 3.23
CA GLU A 89 4.72 5.09 2.45
C GLU A 89 4.30 3.63 2.18
N LEU A 90 4.60 3.12 0.98
CA LEU A 90 4.43 1.71 0.62
C LEU A 90 5.54 0.90 1.28
N ILE A 91 5.20 0.08 2.26
CA ILE A 91 6.21 -0.62 3.07
C ILE A 91 6.42 -2.07 2.66
N ALA A 92 5.42 -2.70 2.04
CA ALA A 92 5.48 -4.10 1.66
C ALA A 92 4.43 -4.46 0.60
N PHE A 93 4.56 -5.67 0.07
CA PHE A 93 3.50 -6.36 -0.64
C PHE A 93 3.13 -7.60 0.16
N ASP A 94 1.84 -7.93 0.23
CA ASP A 94 1.40 -9.18 0.85
C ASP A 94 1.71 -10.40 -0.05
N VAL A 95 1.33 -11.60 0.41
CA VAL A 95 1.54 -12.86 -0.35
C VAL A 95 0.68 -12.96 -1.61
N HIS A 96 -0.33 -12.11 -1.77
CA HIS A 96 -1.23 -12.01 -2.91
C HIS A 96 -0.81 -10.91 -3.90
N GLY A 97 0.19 -10.10 -3.55
CA GLY A 97 0.67 -8.99 -4.34
C GLY A 97 -0.07 -7.67 -4.09
N ASN A 98 -0.91 -7.60 -3.05
CA ASN A 98 -1.56 -6.36 -2.63
C ASN A 98 -0.56 -5.44 -1.94
N GLU A 99 -0.75 -4.14 -2.10
CA GLU A 99 0.12 -3.11 -1.54
C GLU A 99 -0.20 -2.87 -0.07
N ILE A 100 0.81 -2.92 0.80
CA ILE A 100 0.65 -2.60 2.23
C ILE A 100 1.24 -1.22 2.47
N TRP A 101 0.36 -0.25 2.71
CA TRP A 101 0.71 1.14 2.98
C TRP A 101 0.75 1.43 4.49
N ARG A 102 1.73 2.21 4.92
CA ARG A 102 1.78 2.80 6.27
C ARG A 102 1.44 4.28 6.15
N TYR A 103 0.40 4.72 6.84
CA TYR A 103 0.01 6.13 6.88
C TYR A 103 0.44 6.78 8.18
N ASP A 104 0.84 8.04 8.08
CA ASP A 104 1.14 8.87 9.25
C ASP A 104 -0.18 9.46 9.77
N VAL A 105 -0.56 9.11 11.00
CA VAL A 105 -1.72 9.72 11.66
C VAL A 105 -1.27 11.07 12.22
N VAL A 106 -1.74 12.15 11.62
CA VAL A 106 -1.43 13.54 12.03
C VAL A 106 -2.38 14.02 13.12
#